data_AF-A0A7M2RDK7-F1
#
_entry.id   AF-A0A7M2RDK7-F1
#
_cell.length_a   1.000
_cell.length_b   1.000
_cell.length_c   1.000
_cell.angle_alpha   90.00
_cell.angle_beta   90.00
_cell.angle_gamma   90.00
#
_symmetry.space_group_name_H-M   'P 1'
#
loop_
_entity.id
_entity.type
_entity.pdbx_description
1 polymer ?
#
loop_
_entity_poly.entity_id
_entity_poly.type
_entity_poly.pdbx_seq_one_letter_code
_entity_poly.pdbx_strand_id
1 'polypeptide(L)'
;MDRYYIAVPIGDPAGVGPEIVVKSLLDSKVYESAKVVVIGDKGVMENAVEILKAPLKINVIEEPDQGKYDRDVLNLIDLHNIDRDQFEFGKVSAMCGQAAFDYIKKSIELAMDRKVAAVSTTPINKEALRAAKIPYIGHTEIFGALTNTEDPLTMFEVHEMRVFFLSRHVALREACDMVKKDRIVDYVHRCTEMLKQLGVREGTMAIAGLNPHCGEHGLFGNEEEEIYPAVEQLKKEGYDVAGPIGADSVFHQALQGRYNSVLSLYHDQGHIATKTLDFERTIAITGGMPILRTSVDHGTAFDIAGTGKVSAVSMIEAILLAVKYCPNFK
;
A
#
# COMPACT_ATOMS: atom_id res chain seq x y z
N MET A 1 0.14 19.86 15.51
CA MET A 1 -0.30 19.56 14.13
C MET A 1 -1.70 19.00 14.21
N ASP A 2 -2.56 19.33 13.25
CA ASP A 2 -3.86 18.69 13.17
C ASP A 2 -3.67 17.23 12.75
N ARG A 3 -4.28 16.31 13.50
CA ARG A 3 -4.27 14.88 13.18
C ARG A 3 -5.24 14.59 12.04
N TYR A 4 -4.81 13.82 11.06
CA TYR A 4 -5.63 13.42 9.91
C TYR A 4 -6.51 12.22 10.25
N TYR A 5 -7.75 12.21 9.74
CA TYR A 5 -8.60 11.01 9.80
C TYR A 5 -8.09 9.96 8.81
N ILE A 6 -7.73 8.78 9.31
CA ILE A 6 -7.23 7.66 8.49
C ILE A 6 -8.19 6.49 8.67
N ALA A 7 -8.81 6.04 7.58
CA ALA A 7 -9.64 4.84 7.59
C ALA A 7 -8.76 3.58 7.58
N VAL A 8 -9.08 2.64 8.46
CA VAL A 8 -8.37 1.36 8.57
C VAL A 8 -9.41 0.23 8.52
N PRO A 9 -9.70 -0.32 7.33
CA PRO A 9 -10.47 -1.56 7.24
C PRO A 9 -9.67 -2.71 7.85
N ILE A 10 -10.30 -3.53 8.68
CA ILE A 10 -9.63 -4.62 9.42
C ILE A 10 -9.19 -5.79 8.53
N GLY A 11 -9.60 -5.81 7.26
CA GLY A 11 -9.20 -6.82 6.29
C GLY A 11 -9.98 -8.11 6.49
N ASP A 12 -9.34 -9.26 6.30
CA ASP A 12 -9.96 -10.56 6.58
C ASP A 12 -10.11 -10.76 8.11
N PRO A 13 -11.34 -10.89 8.64
CA PRO A 13 -11.59 -11.10 10.07
C PRO A 13 -10.90 -12.32 10.67
N ALA A 14 -10.72 -13.38 9.89
CA ALA A 14 -10.09 -14.62 10.34
C ALA A 14 -8.56 -14.53 10.34
N GLY A 15 -7.99 -13.44 9.79
CA GLY A 15 -6.55 -13.20 9.77
C GLY A 15 -6.05 -12.37 10.93
N VAL A 16 -4.79 -11.94 10.80
CA VAL A 16 -4.10 -11.08 11.80
C VAL A 16 -4.50 -9.60 11.75
N GLY A 17 -5.29 -9.19 10.76
CA GLY A 17 -5.70 -7.80 10.53
C GLY A 17 -6.24 -7.11 11.79
N PRO A 18 -7.22 -7.69 12.51
CA PRO A 18 -7.72 -7.14 13.76
C PRO A 18 -6.64 -6.90 14.82
N GLU A 19 -5.70 -7.84 14.99
CA GLU A 19 -4.64 -7.76 15.99
C GLU A 19 -3.62 -6.66 15.66
N ILE A 20 -3.21 -6.53 14.39
CA ILE A 20 -2.27 -5.46 13.98
C ILE A 20 -2.91 -4.07 14.10
N VAL A 21 -4.22 -3.95 13.88
CA VAL A 21 -4.95 -2.69 14.09
C VAL A 21 -4.91 -2.30 15.56
N VAL A 22 -5.32 -3.19 16.46
CA VAL A 22 -5.27 -2.94 17.92
C VAL A 22 -3.86 -2.56 18.37
N LYS A 23 -2.83 -3.29 17.93
CA LYS A 23 -1.44 -2.97 18.27
C LYS A 23 -1.00 -1.60 17.74
N SER A 24 -1.39 -1.25 16.52
CA SER A 24 -1.03 0.04 15.91
C SER A 24 -1.62 1.23 16.66
N LEU A 25 -2.82 1.08 17.23
CA LEU A 25 -3.48 2.12 18.03
C LEU A 25 -2.79 2.39 19.37
N LEU A 26 -1.99 1.44 19.87
CA LEU A 26 -1.22 1.59 21.11
C LEU A 26 0.10 2.35 20.89
N ASP A 27 0.53 2.51 19.63
CA ASP A 27 1.76 3.23 19.29
C ASP A 27 1.60 4.74 19.47
N SER A 28 2.56 5.37 20.14
CA SER A 28 2.49 6.81 20.43
C SER A 28 2.57 7.67 19.17
N LYS A 29 3.36 7.27 18.16
CA LYS A 29 3.49 8.05 16.91
C LYS A 29 2.19 8.02 16.13
N VAL A 30 1.52 6.88 16.07
CA VAL A 30 0.19 6.76 15.45
C VAL A 30 -0.80 7.67 16.18
N TYR A 31 -0.87 7.59 17.51
CA TYR A 31 -1.78 8.42 18.31
C TYR A 31 -1.55 9.93 18.13
N GLU A 32 -0.28 10.36 18.07
CA GLU A 32 0.11 11.77 17.91
C GLU A 32 -0.16 12.30 16.49
N SER A 33 -0.17 11.43 15.48
CA SER A 33 -0.21 11.83 14.07
C SER A 33 -1.58 11.60 13.40
N ALA A 34 -2.35 10.62 13.85
CA ALA A 34 -3.57 10.16 13.18
C ALA A 34 -4.80 10.08 14.12
N LYS A 35 -5.96 10.35 13.53
CA LYS A 35 -7.29 10.00 14.05
C LYS A 35 -7.75 8.74 13.31
N VAL A 36 -7.39 7.57 13.85
CA VAL A 36 -7.68 6.30 13.19
C VAL A 36 -9.16 5.94 13.34
N VAL A 37 -9.82 5.68 12.21
CA VAL A 37 -11.21 5.18 12.12
C VAL A 37 -11.15 3.74 11.66
N VAL A 38 -11.46 2.81 12.56
CA VAL A 38 -11.48 1.38 12.25
C VAL A 38 -12.79 1.03 11.56
N ILE A 39 -12.75 0.21 10.52
CA ILE A 39 -13.94 -0.29 9.82
C ILE A 39 -13.90 -1.80 9.86
N GLY A 40 -14.92 -2.41 10.48
CA GLY A 40 -14.88 -3.83 10.77
C GLY A 40 -16.17 -4.34 11.42
N ASP A 41 -16.04 -5.49 12.07
CA ASP A 41 -17.08 -6.06 12.94
C ASP A 41 -16.66 -5.89 14.41
N LYS A 42 -17.60 -5.45 15.26
CA LYS A 42 -17.32 -5.22 16.68
C LYS A 42 -16.89 -6.47 17.42
N GLY A 43 -17.54 -7.61 17.21
CA GLY A 43 -17.19 -8.84 17.91
C GLY A 43 -15.77 -9.30 17.56
N VAL A 44 -15.38 -9.15 16.30
CA VAL A 44 -14.00 -9.45 15.84
C VAL A 44 -12.98 -8.54 16.54
N MET A 45 -13.28 -7.25 16.65
CA MET A 45 -12.38 -6.31 17.34
C MET A 45 -12.36 -6.52 18.86
N GLU A 46 -13.47 -6.90 19.48
CA GLU A 46 -13.51 -7.30 20.90
C GLU A 46 -12.58 -8.48 21.16
N ASN A 47 -12.60 -9.51 20.30
CA ASN A 47 -11.66 -10.63 20.40
C ASN A 47 -10.21 -10.15 20.33
N ALA A 48 -9.87 -9.28 19.37
CA ALA A 48 -8.51 -8.79 19.20
C ALA A 48 -8.03 -7.98 20.42
N VAL A 49 -8.90 -7.13 20.99
CA VAL A 49 -8.62 -6.40 22.23
C VAL A 49 -8.38 -7.35 23.40
N GLU A 50 -9.20 -8.39 23.54
CA GLU A 50 -9.08 -9.40 24.60
C GLU A 50 -7.79 -10.22 24.48
N ILE A 51 -7.52 -10.76 23.28
CA ILE A 51 -6.31 -11.57 22.97
C ILE A 51 -5.04 -10.79 23.32
N LEU A 52 -5.01 -9.50 23.01
CA LEU A 52 -3.87 -8.63 23.26
C LEU A 52 -3.86 -8.02 24.66
N LYS A 53 -4.94 -8.22 25.45
CA LYS A 53 -5.15 -7.54 26.73
C LYS A 53 -4.95 -6.04 26.63
N ALA A 54 -5.38 -5.46 25.50
CA ALA A 54 -5.16 -4.07 25.19
C ALA A 54 -6.08 -3.20 26.07
N PRO A 55 -5.60 -2.07 26.62
CA PRO A 55 -6.41 -1.16 27.42
C PRO A 55 -7.28 -0.25 26.53
N LEU A 56 -7.93 -0.81 25.50
CA LEU A 56 -8.77 -0.08 24.56
C LEU A 56 -10.25 -0.36 24.81
N LYS A 57 -11.06 0.69 24.83
CA LYS A 57 -12.52 0.62 24.83
C LYS A 57 -13.03 0.89 23.43
N ILE A 58 -13.86 0.00 22.91
CA ILE A 58 -14.47 0.19 21.60
C ILE A 58 -15.60 1.21 21.72
N ASN A 59 -15.48 2.29 20.94
CA ASN A 59 -16.50 3.32 20.76
C ASN A 59 -17.06 3.18 19.34
N VAL A 60 -18.29 2.68 19.23
CA VAL A 60 -18.96 2.55 17.93
C VAL A 60 -19.43 3.92 17.46
N ILE A 61 -19.12 4.26 16.21
CA ILE A 61 -19.45 5.52 15.56
C ILE A 61 -20.04 5.25 14.16
N GLU A 62 -20.82 6.19 13.66
CA GLU A 62 -21.34 6.13 12.29
C GLU A 62 -20.45 6.92 11.33
N GLU A 63 -19.88 8.03 11.83
CA GLU A 63 -19.08 8.97 11.05
C GLU A 63 -17.76 9.33 11.78
N PRO A 64 -16.65 9.58 11.06
CA PRO A 64 -15.35 9.89 11.65
C PRO A 64 -15.36 11.05 12.67
N ASP A 65 -16.14 12.10 12.44
CA ASP A 65 -16.18 13.28 13.31
C ASP A 65 -16.87 13.04 14.67
N GLN A 66 -17.60 11.94 14.81
CA GLN A 66 -18.22 11.50 16.07
C GLN A 66 -17.24 10.79 17.01
N GLY A 67 -16.04 10.46 16.52
CA GLY A 67 -15.03 9.69 17.24
C GLY A 67 -14.48 10.40 18.49
N LYS A 68 -14.22 9.62 19.54
CA LYS A 68 -13.43 10.03 20.70
C LYS A 68 -12.00 9.57 20.51
N TYR A 69 -11.12 10.48 20.10
CA TYR A 69 -9.73 10.14 19.74
C TYR A 69 -8.76 10.24 20.92
N ASP A 70 -9.18 9.66 22.05
CA ASP A 70 -8.40 9.48 23.26
C ASP A 70 -7.53 8.22 23.16
N ARG A 71 -6.48 8.14 23.97
CA ARG A 71 -5.47 7.06 23.87
C ARG A 71 -5.99 5.67 24.22
N ASP A 72 -7.05 5.58 25.03
CA ASP A 72 -7.68 4.33 25.45
C ASP A 72 -8.96 4.00 24.65
N VAL A 73 -9.18 4.65 23.50
CA VAL A 73 -10.41 4.47 22.70
C VAL A 73 -10.11 4.00 21.28
N LEU A 74 -10.81 2.94 20.87
CA LEU A 74 -10.86 2.45 19.50
C LEU A 74 -12.19 2.90 18.86
N ASN A 75 -12.13 3.82 17.90
CA ASN A 75 -13.32 4.26 17.17
C ASN A 75 -13.61 3.29 16.01
N LEU A 76 -14.79 2.69 16.03
CA LEU A 76 -15.19 1.62 15.10
C LEU A 76 -16.46 2.00 14.36
N ILE A 77 -16.42 1.95 13.03
CA ILE A 77 -17.61 1.81 12.18
C ILE A 77 -17.90 0.32 12.07
N ASP A 78 -18.92 -0.13 12.78
CA ASP A 78 -19.32 -1.54 12.87
C ASP A 78 -20.29 -1.89 11.74
N LEU A 79 -19.96 -2.89 10.91
CA LEU A 79 -20.83 -3.35 9.82
C LEU A 79 -21.70 -4.57 10.18
N HIS A 80 -21.56 -5.12 11.40
CA HIS A 80 -22.40 -6.22 11.90
C HIS A 80 -22.53 -7.42 10.93
N ASN A 81 -21.43 -7.82 10.29
CA ASN A 81 -21.44 -8.76 9.18
C ASN A 81 -20.67 -10.07 9.44
N ILE A 82 -20.37 -10.37 10.72
CA ILE A 82 -19.77 -11.64 11.14
C ILE A 82 -20.70 -12.40 12.08
N ASP A 83 -21.10 -13.59 11.64
CA ASP A 83 -21.75 -14.59 12.49
C ASP A 83 -20.70 -15.28 13.38
N ARG A 84 -20.82 -15.04 14.68
CA ARG A 84 -19.91 -15.54 15.72
C ARG A 84 -19.92 -17.06 15.83
N ASP A 85 -21.03 -17.71 15.52
CA ASP A 85 -21.17 -19.17 15.66
C ASP A 85 -20.45 -19.91 14.53
N GLN A 86 -20.19 -19.22 13.41
CA GLN A 86 -19.50 -19.76 12.23
C GLN A 86 -18.08 -19.20 12.06
N PHE A 87 -17.67 -18.28 12.92
CA PHE A 87 -16.37 -17.62 12.84
C PHE A 87 -15.26 -18.49 13.43
N GLU A 88 -14.19 -18.67 12.66
CA GLU A 88 -12.98 -19.37 13.10
C GLU A 88 -11.72 -18.64 12.63
N PHE A 89 -10.74 -18.49 13.51
CA PHE A 89 -9.44 -17.94 13.15
C PHE A 89 -8.70 -18.86 12.17
N GLY A 90 -7.97 -18.25 11.24
CA GLY A 90 -7.07 -18.95 10.32
C GLY A 90 -7.75 -19.83 9.27
N LYS A 91 -9.08 -19.73 9.12
CA LYS A 91 -9.84 -20.52 8.14
C LYS A 91 -10.40 -19.65 7.03
N VAL A 92 -10.29 -20.16 5.80
CA VAL A 92 -10.94 -19.57 4.63
C VAL A 92 -12.45 -19.64 4.80
N SER A 93 -13.11 -18.49 4.70
CA SER A 93 -14.56 -18.38 4.85
C SER A 93 -15.13 -17.37 3.83
N ALA A 94 -16.23 -17.75 3.18
CA ALA A 94 -16.97 -16.85 2.29
C ALA A 94 -17.53 -15.64 3.05
N MET A 95 -17.95 -15.83 4.31
CA MET A 95 -18.40 -14.73 5.17
C MET A 95 -17.27 -13.73 5.43
N CYS A 96 -16.09 -14.21 5.82
CA CYS A 96 -14.92 -13.35 6.04
C CYS A 96 -14.47 -12.64 4.76
N GLY A 97 -14.54 -13.31 3.61
CA GLY A 97 -14.25 -12.71 2.30
C GLY A 97 -15.23 -11.59 1.93
N GLN A 98 -16.53 -11.82 2.12
CA GLN A 98 -17.55 -10.78 1.89
C GLN A 98 -17.34 -9.60 2.84
N ALA A 99 -17.11 -9.88 4.13
CA ALA A 99 -16.91 -8.85 5.13
C ALA A 99 -15.68 -7.98 4.85
N ALA A 100 -14.55 -8.59 4.46
CA ALA A 100 -13.35 -7.87 4.05
C ALA A 100 -13.60 -6.91 2.87
N PHE A 101 -14.38 -7.36 1.88
CA PHE A 101 -14.79 -6.52 0.76
C PHE A 101 -15.67 -5.35 1.22
N ASP A 102 -16.64 -5.60 2.09
CA ASP A 102 -17.54 -4.56 2.61
C ASP A 102 -16.77 -3.50 3.42
N TYR A 103 -15.77 -3.89 4.21
CA TYR A 103 -14.92 -2.95 4.94
C TYR A 103 -14.11 -2.06 3.99
N ILE A 104 -13.52 -2.67 2.95
CA ILE A 104 -12.81 -1.92 1.91
C ILE A 104 -13.76 -0.94 1.22
N LYS A 105 -14.94 -1.42 0.80
CA LYS A 105 -15.94 -0.58 0.14
C LYS A 105 -16.32 0.62 1.01
N LYS A 106 -16.64 0.40 2.29
CA LYS A 106 -16.96 1.49 3.23
C LYS A 106 -15.79 2.46 3.41
N SER A 107 -14.55 1.97 3.46
CA SER A 107 -13.36 2.83 3.55
C SER A 107 -13.18 3.72 2.32
N ILE A 108 -13.48 3.19 1.13
CA ILE A 108 -13.43 3.93 -0.13
C ILE A 108 -14.53 4.98 -0.15
N GLU A 109 -15.76 4.63 0.25
CA GLU A 109 -16.88 5.57 0.36
C GLU A 109 -16.51 6.78 1.24
N LEU A 110 -15.98 6.53 2.44
CA LEU A 110 -15.56 7.61 3.35
C LEU A 110 -14.45 8.49 2.76
N ALA A 111 -13.50 7.90 2.03
CA ALA A 111 -12.39 8.63 1.41
C ALA A 111 -12.86 9.46 0.21
N MET A 112 -13.74 8.91 -0.63
CA MET A 112 -14.36 9.61 -1.75
C MET A 112 -15.24 10.78 -1.28
N ASP A 113 -15.94 10.60 -0.15
CA ASP A 113 -16.72 11.65 0.51
C ASP A 113 -15.85 12.66 1.28
N ARG A 114 -14.52 12.51 1.27
CA ARG A 114 -13.54 13.34 1.99
C ARG A 114 -13.76 13.39 3.51
N LYS A 115 -14.39 12.36 4.07
CA LYS A 115 -14.56 12.19 5.53
C LYS A 115 -13.31 11.62 6.18
N VAL A 116 -12.46 10.95 5.41
CA VAL A 116 -11.11 10.56 5.79
C VAL A 116 -10.11 11.05 4.75
N ALA A 117 -8.88 11.32 5.17
CA ALA A 117 -7.82 11.84 4.31
C ALA A 117 -7.09 10.74 3.53
N ALA A 118 -7.10 9.50 4.04
CA ALA A 118 -6.48 8.34 3.41
C ALA A 118 -7.05 7.03 3.97
N VAL A 119 -6.74 5.94 3.27
CA VAL A 119 -7.04 4.56 3.71
C VAL A 119 -5.75 3.78 3.92
N SER A 120 -5.58 3.15 5.08
CA SER A 120 -4.48 2.22 5.34
C SER A 120 -5.06 0.82 5.50
N THR A 121 -4.81 -0.06 4.54
CA THR A 121 -5.44 -1.39 4.49
C THR A 121 -4.58 -2.45 5.17
N THR A 122 -5.22 -3.30 5.96
CA THR A 122 -4.65 -4.57 6.44
C THR A 122 -4.75 -5.66 5.34
N PRO A 123 -4.25 -6.89 5.58
CA PRO A 123 -4.30 -7.97 4.59
C PRO A 123 -5.69 -8.58 4.38
N ILE A 124 -5.93 -9.08 3.17
CA ILE A 124 -7.11 -9.88 2.81
C ILE A 124 -6.70 -11.23 2.22
N ASN A 125 -7.56 -12.25 2.33
CA ASN A 125 -7.31 -13.56 1.78
C ASN A 125 -8.02 -13.73 0.41
N LYS A 126 -7.24 -14.05 -0.63
CA LYS A 126 -7.77 -14.22 -2.01
C LYS A 126 -8.74 -15.39 -2.13
N GLU A 127 -8.50 -16.48 -1.40
CA GLU A 127 -9.38 -17.65 -1.42
C GLU A 127 -10.72 -17.34 -0.73
N ALA A 128 -10.71 -16.55 0.35
CA ALA A 128 -11.92 -16.08 1.02
C ALA A 128 -12.75 -15.17 0.11
N LEU A 129 -12.12 -14.20 -0.58
CA LEU A 129 -12.80 -13.39 -1.61
C LEU A 129 -13.44 -14.24 -2.69
N ARG A 130 -12.72 -15.26 -3.18
CA ARG A 130 -13.23 -16.19 -4.20
C ARG A 130 -14.39 -17.03 -3.67
N ALA A 131 -14.31 -17.52 -2.43
CA ALA A 131 -15.38 -18.25 -1.78
C ALA A 131 -16.65 -17.40 -1.62
N ALA A 132 -16.47 -16.10 -1.37
CA ALA A 132 -17.53 -15.09 -1.35
C ALA A 132 -18.04 -14.68 -2.74
N LYS A 133 -17.44 -15.21 -3.82
CA LYS A 133 -17.74 -14.87 -5.23
C LYS A 133 -17.51 -13.38 -5.55
N ILE A 134 -16.58 -12.73 -4.86
CA ILE A 134 -16.16 -11.37 -5.18
C ILE A 134 -15.38 -11.38 -6.51
N PRO A 135 -15.74 -10.54 -7.49
CA PRO A 135 -15.14 -10.57 -8.83
C PRO A 135 -13.78 -9.85 -8.90
N TYR A 136 -13.03 -9.80 -7.80
CA TYR A 136 -11.75 -9.10 -7.69
C TYR A 136 -10.72 -9.98 -6.99
N ILE A 137 -9.47 -9.91 -7.43
CA ILE A 137 -8.39 -10.77 -6.94
C ILE A 137 -7.63 -10.17 -5.74
N GLY A 138 -7.85 -8.90 -5.43
CA GLY A 138 -7.08 -8.19 -4.42
C GLY A 138 -7.48 -6.72 -4.25
N HIS A 139 -6.76 -6.04 -3.38
CA HIS A 139 -7.00 -4.63 -3.06
C HIS A 139 -6.91 -3.73 -4.30
N THR A 140 -5.85 -3.86 -5.10
CA THR A 140 -5.62 -2.95 -6.24
C THR A 140 -6.79 -2.97 -7.22
N GLU A 141 -7.35 -4.15 -7.49
CA GLU A 141 -8.49 -4.31 -8.40
C GLU A 141 -9.79 -3.82 -7.78
N ILE A 142 -10.01 -4.06 -6.47
CA ILE A 142 -11.18 -3.52 -5.75
C ILE A 142 -11.15 -2.00 -5.74
N PHE A 143 -10.03 -1.40 -5.34
CA PHE A 143 -9.86 0.05 -5.30
C PHE A 143 -9.95 0.67 -6.69
N GLY A 144 -9.30 0.08 -7.70
CA GLY A 144 -9.39 0.53 -9.08
C GLY A 144 -10.84 0.55 -9.58
N ALA A 145 -11.57 -0.56 -9.42
CA ALA A 145 -12.96 -0.65 -9.85
C ALA A 145 -13.88 0.33 -9.11
N LEU A 146 -13.78 0.42 -7.78
CA LEU A 146 -14.67 1.27 -6.98
C LEU A 146 -14.33 2.76 -7.05
N THR A 147 -13.13 3.12 -7.52
CA THR A 147 -12.73 4.51 -7.76
C THR A 147 -12.77 4.90 -9.25
N ASN A 148 -13.19 3.99 -10.14
CA ASN A 148 -13.14 4.15 -11.59
C ASN A 148 -11.73 4.48 -12.12
N THR A 149 -10.71 3.83 -11.57
CA THR A 149 -9.30 3.94 -11.98
C THR A 149 -8.87 2.65 -12.68
N GLU A 150 -8.58 2.73 -13.98
CA GLU A 150 -8.26 1.56 -14.82
C GLU A 150 -6.89 0.94 -14.48
N ASP A 151 -5.87 1.76 -14.23
CA ASP A 151 -4.53 1.29 -13.89
C ASP A 151 -3.96 2.06 -12.68
N PRO A 152 -4.30 1.64 -11.46
CA PRO A 152 -3.71 2.22 -10.25
C PRO A 152 -2.20 1.96 -10.18
N LEU A 153 -1.44 3.03 -9.94
CA LEU A 153 0.01 2.97 -9.79
C LEU A 153 0.38 2.43 -8.41
N THR A 154 1.39 1.56 -8.37
CA THR A 154 1.99 1.08 -7.12
C THR A 154 3.38 1.66 -6.97
N MET A 155 3.64 2.24 -5.81
CA MET A 155 4.95 2.70 -5.37
C MET A 155 5.26 2.01 -4.04
N PHE A 156 6.48 1.52 -3.87
CA PHE A 156 7.00 1.14 -2.56
C PHE A 156 7.78 2.30 -1.96
N GLU A 157 7.67 2.45 -0.66
CA GLU A 157 8.53 3.34 0.09
C GLU A 157 9.13 2.64 1.31
N VAL A 158 10.43 2.84 1.47
CA VAL A 158 11.21 2.36 2.62
C VAL A 158 12.34 3.36 2.88
N HIS A 159 12.43 3.90 4.10
CA HIS A 159 13.45 4.90 4.48
C HIS A 159 13.63 6.04 3.44
N GLU A 160 12.54 6.66 2.99
CA GLU A 160 12.50 7.69 1.92
C GLU A 160 12.83 7.22 0.50
N MET A 161 13.35 5.99 0.32
CA MET A 161 13.56 5.41 -1.00
C MET A 161 12.21 5.02 -1.61
N ARG A 162 11.86 5.65 -2.74
CA ARG A 162 10.62 5.40 -3.49
C ARG A 162 10.89 4.57 -4.72
N VAL A 163 10.14 3.50 -4.92
CA VAL A 163 10.31 2.58 -6.06
C VAL A 163 8.98 2.34 -6.75
N PHE A 164 8.89 2.70 -8.03
CA PHE A 164 7.79 2.37 -8.93
C PHE A 164 8.11 1.13 -9.76
N PHE A 165 7.10 0.55 -10.41
CA PHE A 165 7.22 -0.70 -11.17
C PHE A 165 6.59 -0.58 -12.56
N LEU A 166 7.41 -0.70 -13.62
CA LEU A 166 6.95 -0.70 -15.02
C LEU A 166 6.09 -1.94 -15.35
N SER A 167 6.45 -3.07 -14.76
CA SER A 167 5.70 -4.33 -14.80
C SER A 167 5.59 -4.94 -13.38
N ARG A 168 4.49 -5.64 -13.12
CA ARG A 168 4.17 -6.25 -11.81
C ARG A 168 4.04 -7.77 -11.93
N HIS A 169 2.87 -8.33 -11.62
CA HIS A 169 2.62 -9.77 -11.57
C HIS A 169 2.51 -10.41 -12.97
N VAL A 170 3.62 -10.45 -13.71
CA VAL A 170 3.79 -11.12 -15.02
C VAL A 170 5.00 -12.05 -14.97
N ALA A 171 5.12 -12.97 -15.94
CA ALA A 171 6.32 -13.79 -16.03
C ALA A 171 7.55 -12.92 -16.35
N LEU A 172 8.74 -13.27 -15.83
CA LEU A 172 9.95 -12.46 -16.05
C LEU A 172 10.25 -12.25 -17.54
N ARG A 173 10.01 -13.26 -18.39
CA ARG A 173 10.17 -13.12 -19.85
C ARG A 173 9.24 -12.04 -20.42
N GLU A 174 7.98 -12.04 -20.02
CA GLU A 174 7.00 -11.03 -20.44
C GLU A 174 7.38 -9.65 -19.92
N ALA A 175 7.90 -9.56 -18.69
CA ALA A 175 8.41 -8.32 -18.13
C ALA A 175 9.53 -7.71 -18.99
N CYS A 176 10.46 -8.52 -19.50
CA CYS A 176 11.49 -8.07 -20.44
C CYS A 176 10.87 -7.52 -21.73
N ASP A 177 9.90 -8.23 -22.32
CA ASP A 177 9.22 -7.80 -23.56
C ASP A 177 8.43 -6.49 -23.39
N MET A 178 7.97 -6.20 -22.16
CA MET A 178 7.24 -4.98 -21.81
C MET A 178 8.13 -3.74 -21.67
N VAL A 179 9.47 -3.88 -21.64
CA VAL A 179 10.39 -2.74 -21.60
C VAL A 179 10.41 -2.08 -22.98
N LYS A 180 9.49 -1.13 -23.17
CA LYS A 180 9.30 -0.39 -24.41
C LYS A 180 9.32 1.10 -24.18
N LYS A 181 9.91 1.84 -25.12
CA LYS A 181 10.07 3.29 -25.05
C LYS A 181 8.77 4.00 -24.64
N ASP A 182 7.69 3.75 -25.37
CA ASP A 182 6.41 4.43 -25.15
C ASP A 182 5.79 4.10 -23.78
N ARG A 183 6.00 2.87 -23.30
CA ARG A 183 5.54 2.45 -21.96
C ARG A 183 6.34 3.15 -20.86
N ILE A 184 7.65 3.29 -21.03
CA ILE A 184 8.51 4.01 -20.07
C ILE A 184 8.09 5.48 -19.99
N VAL A 185 7.85 6.12 -21.14
CA VAL A 185 7.37 7.51 -21.20
C VAL A 185 6.04 7.68 -20.45
N ASP A 186 5.05 6.83 -20.75
CA ASP A 186 3.75 6.82 -20.05
C ASP A 186 3.92 6.67 -18.53
N TYR A 187 4.72 5.70 -18.10
CA TYR A 187 4.92 5.46 -16.68
C TYR A 187 5.63 6.62 -15.99
N VAL A 188 6.62 7.26 -16.62
CA VAL A 188 7.27 8.43 -16.03
C VAL A 188 6.30 9.59 -15.86
N HIS A 189 5.43 9.85 -16.85
CA HIS A 189 4.38 10.88 -16.72
C HIS A 189 3.51 10.59 -15.49
N ARG A 190 2.96 9.37 -15.40
CA ARG A 190 2.04 8.98 -14.33
C ARG A 190 2.72 8.96 -12.97
N CYS A 191 3.95 8.43 -12.88
CA CYS A 191 4.74 8.38 -11.64
C CYS A 191 5.10 9.80 -11.17
N THR A 192 5.46 10.70 -12.09
CA THR A 192 5.75 12.11 -11.77
C THR A 192 4.52 12.81 -11.22
N GLU A 193 3.34 12.60 -11.79
CA GLU A 193 2.11 13.19 -11.25
C GLU A 193 1.73 12.61 -9.89
N MET A 194 1.91 11.29 -9.68
CA MET A 194 1.73 10.70 -8.35
C MET A 194 2.69 11.32 -7.33
N LEU A 195 3.98 11.48 -7.67
CA LEU A 195 4.95 12.14 -6.78
C LEU A 195 4.53 13.57 -6.43
N LYS A 196 4.04 14.36 -7.41
CA LYS A 196 3.52 15.71 -7.17
C LYS A 196 2.31 15.72 -6.24
N GLN A 197 1.38 14.78 -6.39
CA GLN A 197 0.23 14.59 -5.49
C GLN A 197 0.67 14.24 -4.06
N LEU A 198 1.75 13.47 -3.92
CA LEU A 198 2.39 13.17 -2.64
C LEU A 198 3.25 14.33 -2.10
N GLY A 199 3.39 15.44 -2.85
CA GLY A 199 4.20 16.59 -2.44
C GLY A 199 5.69 16.47 -2.73
N VAL A 200 6.12 15.42 -3.42
CA VAL A 200 7.50 15.24 -3.91
C VAL A 200 7.62 15.97 -5.25
N ARG A 201 8.08 17.22 -5.21
CA ARG A 201 8.10 18.12 -6.38
C ARG A 201 9.48 18.34 -6.98
N GLU A 202 10.53 17.92 -6.28
CA GLU A 202 11.92 18.14 -6.67
C GLU A 202 12.67 16.81 -6.79
N GLY A 203 13.79 16.85 -7.49
CA GLY A 203 14.71 15.74 -7.69
C GLY A 203 14.47 14.94 -8.96
N THR A 204 15.43 14.07 -9.24
CA THR A 204 15.48 13.26 -10.46
C THR A 204 14.89 11.87 -10.20
N MET A 205 14.05 11.38 -11.12
CA MET A 205 13.64 9.98 -11.16
C MET A 205 14.68 9.15 -11.93
N ALA A 206 15.18 8.09 -11.32
CA ALA A 206 16.09 7.16 -11.97
C ALA A 206 15.32 6.03 -12.68
N ILE A 207 15.67 5.73 -13.93
CA ILE A 207 15.21 4.54 -14.64
C ILE A 207 16.29 3.47 -14.49
N ALA A 208 15.94 2.32 -13.89
CA ALA A 208 16.86 1.20 -13.77
C ALA A 208 17.20 0.61 -15.15
N GLY A 209 18.38 0.03 -15.30
CA GLY A 209 18.70 -0.86 -16.43
C GLY A 209 17.95 -2.19 -16.31
N LEU A 210 17.67 -2.84 -17.44
CA LEU A 210 17.09 -4.19 -17.45
C LEU A 210 18.19 -5.22 -17.30
N ASN A 211 19.24 -5.07 -18.12
CA ASN A 211 20.35 -5.98 -18.20
C ASN A 211 21.46 -5.61 -17.21
N PRO A 212 22.32 -6.57 -16.84
CA PRO A 212 23.55 -6.28 -16.13
C PRO A 212 24.31 -5.14 -16.80
N HIS A 213 24.73 -4.15 -16.01
CA HIS A 213 25.50 -3.00 -16.48
C HIS A 213 24.83 -2.23 -17.64
N CYS A 214 23.49 -2.19 -17.67
CA CYS A 214 22.74 -1.54 -18.74
C CYS A 214 23.09 -2.09 -20.14
N GLY A 215 23.28 -3.41 -20.22
CA GLY A 215 23.57 -4.12 -21.47
C GLY A 215 25.04 -4.10 -21.89
N GLU A 216 25.91 -3.35 -21.19
CA GLU A 216 27.36 -3.24 -21.47
C GLU A 216 27.65 -3.06 -22.97
N HIS A 217 27.09 -1.99 -23.56
CA HIS A 217 27.21 -1.68 -24.99
C HIS A 217 26.72 -2.80 -25.93
N GLY A 218 25.71 -3.57 -25.51
CA GLY A 218 25.11 -4.65 -26.30
C GLY A 218 25.68 -6.03 -26.01
N LEU A 219 26.68 -6.15 -25.12
CA LEU A 219 27.27 -7.45 -24.75
C LEU A 219 26.32 -8.31 -23.92
N PHE A 220 25.44 -7.71 -23.12
CA PHE A 220 24.56 -8.40 -22.18
C PHE A 220 23.07 -8.26 -22.48
N GLY A 221 22.73 -7.79 -23.68
CA GLY A 221 21.35 -7.48 -24.10
C GLY A 221 21.27 -6.09 -24.73
N ASN A 222 20.15 -5.81 -25.39
CA ASN A 222 19.94 -4.55 -26.13
C ASN A 222 18.63 -3.85 -25.77
N GLU A 223 17.90 -4.33 -24.76
CA GLU A 223 16.65 -3.73 -24.30
C GLU A 223 16.84 -2.28 -23.81
N GLU A 224 18.04 -1.89 -23.37
CA GLU A 224 18.38 -0.50 -23.08
C GLU A 224 18.21 0.44 -24.28
N GLU A 225 18.23 -0.07 -25.52
CA GLU A 225 17.91 0.71 -26.74
C GLU A 225 16.48 1.26 -26.72
N GLU A 226 15.58 0.71 -25.91
CA GLU A 226 14.24 1.26 -25.65
C GLU A 226 14.26 2.34 -24.56
N ILE A 227 15.22 2.26 -23.63
CA ILE A 227 15.32 3.14 -22.45
C ILE A 227 16.03 4.45 -22.78
N TYR A 228 17.15 4.40 -23.51
CA TYR A 228 17.88 5.61 -23.92
C TYR A 228 16.97 6.65 -24.63
N PRO A 229 16.23 6.30 -25.71
CA PRO A 229 15.37 7.25 -26.40
C PRO A 229 14.16 7.69 -25.54
N ALA A 230 13.70 6.87 -24.59
CA ALA A 230 12.66 7.27 -23.65
C ALA A 230 13.15 8.39 -22.73
N VAL A 231 14.34 8.22 -22.13
CA VAL A 231 14.99 9.22 -21.26
C VAL A 231 15.28 10.51 -22.03
N GLU A 232 15.79 10.42 -23.26
CA GLU A 232 16.02 11.61 -24.10
C GLU A 232 14.72 12.37 -24.41
N GLN A 233 13.65 11.65 -24.74
CA GLN A 233 12.35 12.26 -24.99
C GLN A 233 11.81 12.96 -23.74
N LEU A 234 11.80 12.28 -22.59
CA LEU A 234 11.31 12.82 -21.33
C LEU A 234 12.08 14.07 -20.90
N LYS A 235 13.41 14.10 -21.09
CA LYS A 235 14.23 15.30 -20.86
C LYS A 235 13.84 16.46 -21.78
N LYS A 236 13.55 16.21 -23.06
CA LYS A 236 13.06 17.24 -24.00
C LYS A 236 11.68 17.75 -23.61
N GLU A 237 10.85 16.92 -23.00
CA GLU A 237 9.54 17.28 -22.43
C GLU A 237 9.65 18.03 -21.09
N GLY A 238 10.85 18.12 -20.50
CA GLY A 238 11.11 18.86 -19.26
C GLY A 238 11.03 18.04 -17.97
N TYR A 239 10.96 16.71 -18.06
CA TYR A 239 11.02 15.84 -16.89
C TYR A 239 12.46 15.66 -16.41
N ASP A 240 12.65 15.72 -15.09
CA ASP A 240 13.93 15.43 -14.44
C ASP A 240 14.09 13.92 -14.29
N VAL A 241 14.68 13.29 -15.31
CA VAL A 241 14.94 11.85 -15.35
C VAL A 241 16.39 11.53 -15.67
N ALA A 242 16.89 10.44 -15.10
CA ALA A 242 18.21 9.88 -15.41
C ALA A 242 18.10 8.37 -15.65
N GLY A 243 18.86 7.83 -16.59
CA GLY A 243 18.84 6.40 -16.87
C GLY A 243 19.29 6.06 -18.30
N PRO A 244 19.42 4.76 -18.60
CA PRO A 244 19.38 3.65 -17.64
C PRO A 244 20.56 3.70 -16.65
N ILE A 245 20.31 3.39 -15.38
CA ILE A 245 21.34 3.25 -14.33
C ILE A 245 21.38 1.78 -13.89
N GLY A 246 22.59 1.24 -13.71
CA GLY A 246 22.77 -0.16 -13.32
C GLY A 246 21.93 -0.55 -12.09
N ALA A 247 21.14 -1.61 -12.22
CA ALA A 247 20.17 -2.04 -11.22
C ALA A 247 20.82 -2.40 -9.86
N ASP A 248 22.07 -2.82 -9.89
CA ASP A 248 22.91 -3.14 -8.73
C ASP A 248 23.29 -1.92 -7.89
N SER A 249 23.27 -0.72 -8.47
CA SER A 249 23.68 0.52 -7.80
C SER A 249 22.56 1.55 -7.66
N VAL A 250 21.54 1.53 -8.52
CA VAL A 250 20.49 2.57 -8.56
C VAL A 250 19.71 2.71 -7.25
N PHE A 251 19.37 1.59 -6.60
CA PHE A 251 18.63 1.60 -5.34
C PHE A 251 19.49 2.11 -4.18
N HIS A 252 20.76 1.74 -4.14
CA HIS A 252 21.70 2.29 -3.16
C HIS A 252 21.85 3.81 -3.34
N GLN A 253 21.97 4.28 -4.58
CA GLN A 253 22.02 5.71 -4.88
C GLN A 253 20.74 6.45 -4.47
N ALA A 254 19.57 5.85 -4.71
CA ALA A 254 18.28 6.40 -4.28
C ALA A 254 18.17 6.48 -2.75
N LEU A 255 18.61 5.45 -2.02
CA LEU A 255 18.67 5.46 -0.56
C LEU A 255 19.60 6.56 -0.01
N GLN A 256 20.66 6.92 -0.75
CA GLN A 256 21.54 8.05 -0.43
C GLN A 256 20.95 9.41 -0.81
N GLY A 257 19.73 9.46 -1.36
CA GLY A 257 19.05 10.68 -1.75
C GLY A 257 19.49 11.26 -3.09
N ARG A 258 20.25 10.52 -3.91
CA ARG A 258 20.65 10.97 -5.25
C ARG A 258 19.47 11.08 -6.22
N TYR A 259 18.46 10.24 -6.03
CA TYR A 259 17.23 10.21 -6.82
C TYR A 259 16.04 10.31 -5.89
N ASN A 260 15.00 11.02 -6.30
CA ASN A 260 13.77 11.11 -5.51
C ASN A 260 12.95 9.81 -5.56
N SER A 261 13.15 9.02 -6.61
CA SER A 261 12.46 7.78 -6.91
C SER A 261 13.22 6.96 -7.96
N VAL A 262 12.93 5.66 -8.02
CA VAL A 262 13.43 4.73 -9.04
C VAL A 262 12.25 4.08 -9.75
N LEU A 263 12.26 4.04 -11.08
CA LEU A 263 11.40 3.16 -11.87
C LEU A 263 12.11 1.81 -12.07
N SER A 264 11.66 0.81 -11.31
CA SER A 264 12.02 -0.60 -11.48
C SER A 264 11.33 -1.15 -12.74
N LEU A 265 12.06 -1.89 -13.57
CA LEU A 265 11.53 -2.39 -14.84
C LEU A 265 10.72 -3.69 -14.68
N TYR A 266 10.99 -4.44 -13.61
CA TYR A 266 10.23 -5.63 -13.22
C TYR A 266 10.01 -5.69 -11.71
N HIS A 267 9.08 -6.55 -11.30
CA HIS A 267 8.65 -6.70 -9.91
C HIS A 267 9.82 -7.00 -8.96
N ASP A 268 10.55 -8.09 -9.19
CA ASP A 268 11.58 -8.56 -8.26
C ASP A 268 12.77 -7.61 -8.14
N GLN A 269 13.09 -6.82 -9.17
CA GLN A 269 14.19 -5.84 -9.14
C GLN A 269 14.03 -4.83 -7.99
N GLY A 270 12.84 -4.23 -7.87
CA GLY A 270 12.53 -3.29 -6.79
C GLY A 270 12.17 -3.99 -5.48
N HIS A 271 11.42 -5.10 -5.53
CA HIS A 271 11.01 -5.84 -4.34
C HIS A 271 12.21 -6.38 -3.56
N ILE A 272 13.22 -6.94 -4.24
CA ILE A 272 14.43 -7.44 -3.58
C ILE A 272 15.15 -6.28 -2.88
N ALA A 273 15.31 -5.14 -3.57
CA ALA A 273 16.01 -3.99 -3.02
C ALA A 273 15.32 -3.42 -1.77
N THR A 274 14.00 -3.23 -1.81
CA THR A 274 13.26 -2.64 -0.69
C THR A 274 13.12 -3.62 0.48
N LYS A 275 12.75 -4.88 0.22
CA LYS A 275 12.48 -5.87 1.27
C LYS A 275 13.73 -6.36 1.97
N THR A 276 14.87 -6.41 1.28
CA THR A 276 16.16 -6.73 1.90
C THR A 276 16.61 -5.62 2.83
N LEU A 277 16.28 -4.37 2.53
CA LEU A 277 16.60 -3.21 3.36
C LEU A 277 15.77 -3.20 4.66
N ASP A 278 14.45 -3.23 4.56
CA ASP A 278 13.55 -3.36 5.71
C ASP A 278 12.22 -3.99 5.26
N PHE A 279 12.05 -5.29 5.54
CA PHE A 279 10.86 -6.03 5.14
C PHE A 279 9.58 -5.50 5.80
N GLU A 280 9.64 -5.14 7.08
CA GLU A 280 8.44 -4.73 7.82
C GLU A 280 8.03 -3.30 7.51
N ARG A 281 8.99 -2.42 7.20
CA ARG A 281 8.73 -1.00 6.88
C ARG A 281 8.69 -0.68 5.39
N THR A 282 8.79 -1.68 4.52
CA THR A 282 8.48 -1.50 3.10
C THR A 282 6.96 -1.40 2.94
N ILE A 283 6.46 -0.18 2.67
CA ILE A 283 5.03 0.08 2.55
C ILE A 283 4.65 0.29 1.10
N ALA A 284 3.58 -0.38 0.69
CA ALA A 284 2.98 -0.18 -0.62
C ALA A 284 2.02 1.01 -0.58
N ILE A 285 2.23 1.97 -1.47
CA ILE A 285 1.34 3.09 -1.74
C ILE A 285 0.68 2.86 -3.09
N THR A 286 -0.65 2.92 -3.11
CA THR A 286 -1.42 2.88 -4.36
C THR A 286 -1.92 4.28 -4.66
N GLY A 287 -1.51 4.84 -5.79
CA GLY A 287 -1.88 6.16 -6.26
C GLY A 287 -2.40 6.12 -7.70
N GLY A 288 -2.50 7.30 -8.32
CA GLY A 288 -3.23 7.47 -9.58
C GLY A 288 -4.76 7.36 -9.44
N MET A 289 -5.25 7.32 -8.19
CA MET A 289 -6.65 7.27 -7.82
C MET A 289 -7.06 8.59 -7.14
N PRO A 290 -8.36 8.93 -7.08
CA PRO A 290 -8.85 10.11 -6.34
C PRO A 290 -8.66 10.03 -4.81
N ILE A 291 -8.14 8.92 -4.28
CA ILE A 291 -7.91 8.69 -2.85
C ILE A 291 -6.50 8.13 -2.61
N LEU A 292 -5.91 8.47 -1.46
CA LEU A 292 -4.62 7.92 -1.04
C LEU A 292 -4.82 6.59 -0.31
N ARG A 293 -4.11 5.55 -0.75
CA ARG A 293 -4.13 4.24 -0.10
C ARG A 293 -2.71 3.75 0.23
N THR A 294 -2.48 3.40 1.49
CA THR A 294 -1.29 2.69 1.95
C THR A 294 -1.65 1.27 2.41
N SER A 295 -0.67 0.38 2.42
CA SER A 295 -0.88 -1.05 2.70
C SER A 295 0.33 -1.67 3.35
N VAL A 296 0.07 -2.57 4.29
CA VAL A 296 1.07 -3.54 4.73
C VAL A 296 1.47 -4.46 3.58
N ASP A 297 2.65 -5.07 3.69
CA ASP A 297 3.25 -5.92 2.64
C ASP A 297 3.33 -7.41 3.05
N HIS A 298 2.62 -7.78 4.11
CA HIS A 298 2.43 -9.17 4.54
C HIS A 298 1.01 -9.67 4.28
N GLY A 299 0.83 -11.00 4.25
CA GLY A 299 -0.47 -11.64 4.07
C GLY A 299 -1.30 -11.72 5.36
N THR A 300 -2.42 -12.44 5.32
CA THR A 300 -3.34 -12.62 6.45
C THR A 300 -2.78 -13.46 7.60
N ALA A 301 -1.67 -14.18 7.37
CA ALA A 301 -0.95 -14.97 8.37
C ALA A 301 -1.89 -15.83 9.25
N PHE A 302 -2.73 -16.62 8.57
CA PHE A 302 -3.76 -17.48 9.17
C PHE A 302 -3.21 -18.47 10.21
N ASP A 303 -1.95 -18.88 10.06
CA ASP A 303 -1.24 -19.77 10.98
C ASP A 303 -1.00 -19.18 12.38
N ILE A 304 -1.00 -17.84 12.49
CA ILE A 304 -0.78 -17.13 13.76
C ILE A 304 -1.95 -16.20 14.14
N ALA A 305 -3.04 -16.21 13.38
CA ALA A 305 -4.21 -15.38 13.67
C ALA A 305 -4.81 -15.74 15.04
N GLY A 306 -5.10 -14.72 15.83
CA GLY A 306 -5.69 -14.87 17.16
C GLY A 306 -4.71 -15.33 18.24
N THR A 307 -3.41 -15.34 17.96
CA THR A 307 -2.36 -15.75 18.92
C THR A 307 -1.68 -14.58 19.62
N GLY A 308 -1.92 -13.35 19.16
CA GLY A 308 -1.26 -12.14 19.62
C GLY A 308 0.20 -12.00 19.18
N LYS A 309 0.74 -12.89 18.35
CA LYS A 309 2.17 -12.92 17.99
C LYS A 309 2.56 -12.01 16.82
N VAL A 310 1.62 -11.64 15.95
CA VAL A 310 1.88 -10.86 14.75
C VAL A 310 2.54 -9.50 15.06
N SER A 311 3.50 -9.08 14.25
CA SER A 311 4.09 -7.74 14.36
C SER A 311 3.16 -6.67 13.76
N ALA A 312 3.11 -5.49 14.39
CA ALA A 312 2.32 -4.35 13.90
C ALA A 312 3.18 -3.27 13.22
N VAL A 313 4.48 -3.49 13.08
CA VAL A 313 5.44 -2.50 12.53
C VAL A 313 4.98 -2.00 11.17
N SER A 314 4.59 -2.91 10.27
CA SER A 314 4.11 -2.55 8.93
C SER A 314 2.82 -1.73 8.96
N MET A 315 1.88 -2.05 9.86
CA MET A 315 0.63 -1.29 9.98
C MET A 315 0.87 0.12 10.53
N ILE A 316 1.74 0.23 11.54
CA ILE A 316 2.16 1.51 12.11
C ILE A 316 2.79 2.37 11.01
N GLU A 317 3.76 1.83 10.27
CA GLU A 317 4.43 2.54 9.19
C GLU A 317 3.46 2.92 8.06
N ALA A 318 2.51 2.04 7.70
CA ALA A 318 1.49 2.33 6.70
C ALA A 318 0.60 3.53 7.09
N ILE A 319 0.20 3.63 8.36
CA ILE A 319 -0.59 4.77 8.87
C ILE A 319 0.25 6.04 8.87
N LEU A 320 1.49 5.98 9.37
CA LEU A 320 2.39 7.13 9.44
C LEU A 320 2.72 7.66 8.04
N LEU A 321 2.90 6.75 7.07
CA LEU A 321 3.16 7.12 5.68
C LEU A 321 1.93 7.73 5.00
N ALA A 322 0.73 7.27 5.33
CA ALA A 322 -0.49 7.93 4.89
C ALA A 322 -0.53 9.37 5.42
N VAL A 323 -0.30 9.55 6.73
CA VAL A 323 -0.26 10.88 7.37
C VAL A 323 0.80 11.79 6.74
N LYS A 324 1.99 11.27 6.44
CA LYS A 324 3.06 12.02 5.77
C LYS A 324 2.57 12.70 4.48
N TYR A 325 1.70 12.02 3.73
CA TYR A 325 1.26 12.47 2.41
C TYR A 325 -0.08 13.21 2.40
N CYS A 326 -0.90 13.06 3.44
CA CYS A 326 -2.18 13.78 3.57
C CYS A 326 -2.10 15.31 3.37
N PRO A 327 -1.07 16.06 3.84
CA PRO A 327 -1.02 17.51 3.63
C PRO A 327 -1.01 17.95 2.15
N ASN A 328 -0.49 17.09 1.26
CA ASN A 328 -0.31 17.39 -0.16
C ASN A 328 -1.34 16.72 -1.06
N PHE A 329 -1.89 15.57 -0.63
CA PHE A 329 -2.89 14.81 -1.37
C PHE A 329 -4.28 15.44 -1.21
N LYS A 330 -4.88 15.95 -2.29
CA LYS A 330 -6.14 16.72 -2.31
C LYS A 330 -7.18 16.17 -3.27
#